data_AF-A0A7J0GF45-F1
#
_entry.id   AF-A0A7J0GF45-F1
#
_cell.length_a   1.000
_cell.length_b   1.000
_cell.length_c   1.000
_cell.angle_alpha   90.00
_cell.angle_beta   90.00
_cell.angle_gamma   90.00
#
_symmetry.space_group_name_H-M   'P 1'
#
loop_
_entity.id
_entity.type
_entity.pdbx_description
1 polymer ?
#
loop_
_entity_poly.entity_id
_entity_poly.type
_entity_poly.pdbx_seq_one_letter_code
_entity_poly.pdbx_strand_id
1 'polypeptide(L)'
;MSFASNYNYGVAGRAIGVDLLNNPDAVTTDPTISFKTALWFWMTPQSPNPSCHDVITGRWSPSGTDTLAGRVPGYGMITNIINGMLECGKGSDARADNRVGFYKRYCDIMEIGYGNNLDCNNLMPFGEKVRMELQLSCYL
;
A
#
# COMPACT_ATOMS: atom_id res chain seq x y z
N MET A 1 -3.30 -2.58 -11.78
CA MET A 1 -2.88 -3.30 -10.55
C MET A 1 -2.67 -4.75 -10.95
N SER A 2 -1.55 -5.38 -10.58
CA SER A 2 -1.33 -6.80 -10.87
C SER A 2 -1.52 -7.60 -9.58
N PHE A 3 -2.36 -8.64 -9.63
CA PHE A 3 -2.60 -9.52 -8.48
C PHE A 3 -1.73 -10.77 -8.60
N ALA A 4 -1.03 -11.11 -7.53
CA ALA A 4 -0.17 -12.29 -7.45
C ALA A 4 -0.87 -13.53 -6.85
N SER A 5 -2.08 -13.39 -6.30
CA SER A 5 -2.74 -14.45 -5.52
C SER A 5 -4.19 -14.68 -5.95
N ASN A 6 -4.59 -15.95 -6.05
CA ASN A 6 -5.96 -16.38 -6.29
C ASN A 6 -6.94 -15.82 -5.24
N TYR A 7 -6.45 -15.59 -4.01
CA TYR A 7 -7.25 -14.93 -2.97
C TYR A 7 -7.75 -13.57 -3.46
N ASN A 8 -6.86 -12.73 -4.01
CA ASN A 8 -7.18 -11.39 -4.50
C ASN A 8 -8.13 -11.43 -5.70
N TYR A 9 -7.91 -12.33 -6.66
CA TYR A 9 -8.85 -12.53 -7.77
C TYR A 9 -10.25 -12.89 -7.24
N GLY A 10 -10.34 -13.80 -6.26
CA GLY A 10 -11.61 -14.20 -5.67
C GLY A 10 -12.34 -13.06 -4.94
N VAL A 11 -11.66 -12.32 -4.05
CA VAL A 11 -12.30 -11.22 -3.31
C VAL A 11 -12.63 -10.02 -4.20
N ALA A 12 -11.74 -9.66 -5.13
CA ALA A 12 -11.98 -8.58 -6.07
C ALA A 12 -13.13 -8.92 -7.03
N GLY A 13 -13.12 -10.14 -7.57
CA GLY A 13 -14.14 -10.63 -8.49
C GLY A 13 -15.54 -10.57 -7.87
N ARG A 14 -15.69 -11.06 -6.63
CA ARG A 14 -16.95 -10.95 -5.89
C ARG A 14 -17.39 -9.50 -5.70
N ALA A 15 -16.47 -8.60 -5.37
CA ALA A 15 -16.79 -7.19 -5.14
C ALA A 15 -17.25 -6.46 -6.41
N ILE A 16 -16.75 -6.86 -7.59
CA ILE A 16 -17.08 -6.21 -8.87
C ILE A 16 -18.10 -7.00 -9.72
N GLY A 17 -18.60 -8.13 -9.21
CA GLY A 17 -19.58 -8.98 -9.90
C GLY A 17 -19.02 -9.78 -11.07
N VAL A 18 -17.75 -10.17 -11.04
CA VAL A 18 -17.06 -10.91 -12.11
C VAL A 18 -16.36 -12.14 -11.53
N ASP A 19 -16.48 -13.30 -12.18
CA ASP A 19 -15.75 -14.50 -11.76
C ASP A 19 -14.29 -14.48 -12.21
N LEU A 20 -13.49 -13.74 -11.44
CA LEU A 20 -12.06 -13.61 -11.67
C LEU A 20 -11.24 -14.81 -11.19
N LEU A 21 -11.82 -15.74 -10.43
CA LEU A 21 -11.11 -16.93 -9.98
C LEU A 21 -10.97 -17.94 -11.12
N ASN A 22 -12.01 -18.09 -11.94
CA ASN A 22 -12.00 -18.98 -13.10
C ASN A 22 -11.64 -18.26 -14.41
N ASN A 23 -11.65 -16.92 -14.43
CA ASN A 23 -11.25 -16.11 -15.58
C ASN A 23 -10.33 -14.93 -15.19
N PRO A 24 -9.10 -15.21 -14.71
CA PRO A 24 -8.18 -14.16 -14.28
C PRO A 24 -7.70 -13.26 -15.43
N ASP A 25 -7.66 -13.78 -16.66
CA ASP A 25 -7.24 -13.05 -17.87
C ASP A 25 -8.17 -11.87 -18.20
N ALA A 26 -9.38 -11.85 -17.66
CA ALA A 26 -10.27 -10.69 -17.77
C ALA A 26 -9.62 -9.39 -17.23
N VAL A 27 -8.71 -9.49 -16.25
CA VAL A 27 -8.00 -8.33 -15.70
C VAL A 27 -7.02 -7.71 -16.70
N THR A 28 -6.49 -8.49 -17.64
CA THR A 28 -5.51 -8.06 -18.63
C THR A 28 -6.13 -7.79 -20.01
N THR A 29 -7.33 -8.30 -20.27
CA THR A 29 -8.00 -8.22 -21.57
C THR A 29 -9.19 -7.27 -21.61
N ASP A 30 -9.87 -7.03 -20.48
CA ASP A 30 -10.98 -6.06 -20.39
C ASP A 30 -10.53 -4.82 -19.60
N PRO A 31 -10.49 -3.63 -20.24
CA PRO A 31 -10.02 -2.42 -19.58
C PRO A 31 -10.92 -1.97 -18.43
N THR A 32 -12.23 -2.19 -18.51
CA THR A 32 -13.17 -1.84 -17.44
C THR A 32 -12.93 -2.71 -16.22
N ILE A 33 -12.76 -4.01 -16.41
CA ILE A 33 -12.43 -4.96 -15.33
C ILE A 33 -11.05 -4.61 -14.74
N SER A 34 -10.08 -4.28 -15.58
CA SER A 34 -8.74 -3.87 -15.14
C SER A 34 -8.77 -2.65 -14.22
N PHE A 35 -9.53 -1.61 -14.58
CA PHE A 35 -9.68 -0.43 -13.73
C PHE A 35 -10.52 -0.70 -12.48
N LYS A 36 -11.62 -1.47 -12.59
CA LYS A 36 -12.45 -1.84 -11.43
C LYS A 36 -11.65 -2.60 -10.38
N THR A 37 -10.80 -3.54 -10.78
CA THR A 37 -9.95 -4.28 -9.84
C THR A 37 -8.88 -3.39 -9.18
N ALA A 38 -8.29 -2.47 -9.92
CA ALA A 38 -7.34 -1.50 -9.37
C ALA A 38 -8.01 -0.55 -8.35
N LEU A 39 -9.19 -0.03 -8.67
CA LEU A 39 -9.98 0.80 -7.76
C LEU A 39 -10.46 0.02 -6.55
N TRP A 40 -10.91 -1.23 -6.74
CA TRP A 40 -11.28 -2.09 -5.61
C TRP A 40 -10.12 -2.23 -4.62
N PHE A 41 -8.90 -2.51 -5.09
CA PHE A 41 -7.73 -2.60 -4.21
C PHE A 41 -7.46 -1.27 -3.50
N TRP A 42 -7.55 -0.15 -4.22
CA TRP A 42 -7.31 1.18 -3.68
C TRP A 42 -8.29 1.56 -2.55
N MET A 43 -9.55 1.14 -2.67
CA MET A 43 -10.64 1.49 -1.77
C MET A 43 -10.84 0.50 -0.62
N THR A 44 -10.36 -0.73 -0.74
CA THR A 44 -10.68 -1.81 0.21
C THR A 44 -9.58 -1.98 1.25
N PRO A 45 -9.86 -1.75 2.55
CA PRO A 45 -8.90 -2.06 3.60
C PRO A 45 -8.69 -3.58 3.69
N GLN A 46 -7.45 -4.00 3.89
CA GLN A 46 -7.07 -5.41 4.04
C GLN A 46 -6.30 -5.57 5.34
N SER A 47 -7.02 -5.83 6.44
CA SER A 47 -6.45 -5.87 7.79
C SER A 47 -5.14 -6.69 7.84
N PRO A 48 -4.06 -6.15 8.42
CA PRO A 48 -4.00 -4.91 9.22
C PRO A 48 -3.89 -3.60 8.41
N ASN A 49 -3.80 -3.65 7.07
CA ASN A 49 -3.61 -2.46 6.24
C ASN A 49 -4.91 -1.63 6.17
N PRO A 50 -4.82 -0.29 6.31
CA PRO A 50 -5.91 0.59 5.90
C PRO A 50 -6.04 0.58 4.37
N SER A 51 -7.11 1.20 3.84
CA SER A 51 -7.20 1.43 2.39
C SER A 51 -6.21 2.51 1.96
N CYS A 52 -5.70 2.43 0.73
CA CYS A 52 -4.86 3.49 0.16
C CYS A 52 -5.63 4.83 0.12
N HIS A 53 -6.93 4.75 -0.17
CA HIS A 53 -7.82 5.90 -0.18
C HIS A 53 -7.88 6.58 1.20
N ASP A 54 -8.04 5.85 2.29
CA ASP A 54 -8.12 6.47 3.64
C ASP A 54 -6.81 7.18 4.00
N VAL A 55 -5.66 6.64 3.58
CA VAL A 55 -4.35 7.29 3.78
C VAL A 55 -4.27 8.61 3.02
N ILE A 56 -4.54 8.62 1.71
CA ILE A 56 -4.35 9.83 0.89
C ILE A 56 -5.38 10.92 1.19
N THR A 57 -6.57 10.55 1.68
CA THR A 57 -7.64 11.50 2.06
C THR A 57 -7.57 11.95 3.51
N GLY A 58 -6.55 11.53 4.26
CA GLY A 58 -6.36 11.92 5.66
C GLY A 58 -7.38 11.32 6.63
N ARG A 59 -8.06 10.24 6.24
CA ARG A 59 -9.09 9.55 7.06
C ARG A 59 -8.49 8.44 7.91
N TRP A 60 -7.30 7.93 7.56
CA TRP A 60 -6.57 6.99 8.38
C TRP A 60 -5.74 7.72 9.44
N SER A 61 -5.91 7.32 10.70
CA SER A 61 -5.08 7.76 11.82
C SER A 61 -4.19 6.60 12.28
N PRO A 62 -2.85 6.76 12.34
CA PRO A 62 -1.96 5.70 12.81
C PRO A 62 -2.28 5.26 14.24
N SER A 63 -2.29 3.96 14.48
CA SER A 63 -2.32 3.41 15.84
C SER A 63 -0.98 3.60 16.56
N GLY A 64 -0.93 3.27 17.86
CA GLY A 64 0.34 3.19 18.59
C GLY A 64 1.34 2.22 17.94
N THR A 65 0.86 1.08 17.46
CA THR A 65 1.69 0.09 16.74
C THR A 65 2.22 0.64 15.41
N ASP A 66 1.41 1.42 14.69
CA ASP A 66 1.84 2.08 13.46
C ASP A 66 2.93 3.12 13.73
N THR A 67 2.75 3.90 14.79
CA THR A 67 3.71 4.93 15.20
C THR A 67 5.05 4.30 15.59
N LEU A 68 5.04 3.22 16.38
CA LEU A 68 6.25 2.45 16.73
C LEU A 68 6.93 1.82 15.51
N ALA A 69 6.17 1.57 14.45
CA ALA A 69 6.64 1.05 13.18
C ALA A 69 7.09 2.13 12.17
N GLY A 70 7.06 3.40 12.57
CA GLY A 70 7.38 4.54 11.69
C GLY A 70 6.33 4.77 10.60
N ARG A 71 5.18 4.11 10.66
CA ARG A 71 4.10 4.25 9.68
C ARG A 71 3.32 5.54 9.94
N VAL A 72 3.43 6.48 9.02
CA VAL A 72 2.83 7.82 9.08
C VAL A 72 2.03 8.11 7.80
N PRO A 73 1.03 9.01 7.82
CA PRO A 73 0.27 9.35 6.62
C PRO A 73 1.17 9.94 5.52
N GLY A 74 1.00 9.46 4.29
CA GLY A 74 1.75 9.93 3.12
C GLY A 74 1.83 8.89 2.00
N TYR A 75 2.46 9.25 0.89
CA TYR A 75 2.58 8.37 -0.27
C TYR A 75 3.46 7.14 0.00
N GLY A 76 4.44 7.26 0.91
CA GLY A 76 5.26 6.14 1.35
C GLY A 76 4.44 5.04 2.01
N MET A 77 3.45 5.42 2.82
CA MET A 77 2.52 4.48 3.43
C MET A 77 1.66 3.75 2.39
N ILE A 78 1.27 4.41 1.30
CA ILE A 78 0.57 3.77 0.18
C ILE A 78 1.47 2.74 -0.50
N THR A 79 2.76 3.05 -0.67
CA THR A 79 3.74 2.07 -1.16
C THR A 79 3.86 0.86 -0.25
N ASN A 80 3.87 1.09 1.07
CA ASN A 80 3.88 0.02 2.07
C ASN A 80 2.63 -0.88 1.98
N ILE A 81 1.44 -0.31 1.78
CA ILE A 81 0.21 -1.09 1.56
C ILE A 81 0.30 -1.94 0.29
N ILE A 82 0.86 -1.38 -0.80
CA ILE A 82 0.92 -2.07 -2.10
C ILE A 82 1.92 -3.22 -2.09
N ASN A 83 3.13 -3.02 -1.53
CA ASN A 83 4.19 -4.02 -1.60
C ASN A 83 5.27 -3.87 -0.52
N GLY A 84 4.89 -3.45 0.70
CA GLY A 84 5.82 -3.07 1.75
C GLY A 84 6.84 -4.15 2.11
N MET A 85 6.42 -5.41 2.19
CA MET A 85 7.30 -6.56 2.49
C MET A 85 8.49 -6.68 1.53
N LEU A 86 8.36 -6.17 0.30
CA LEU A 86 9.42 -6.21 -0.69
C LEU A 86 10.12 -4.86 -0.87
N GLU A 87 9.51 -3.74 -0.52
CA GLU A 87 9.97 -2.40 -0.94
C GLU A 87 10.31 -1.45 0.23
N CYS A 88 9.86 -1.73 1.45
CA CYS A 88 9.93 -0.78 2.57
C CYS A 88 10.77 -1.30 3.75
N GLY A 89 11.19 -0.39 4.63
CA GLY A 89 11.86 -0.71 5.90
C GLY A 89 13.32 -1.17 5.77
N LYS A 90 13.95 -0.96 4.62
CA LYS A 90 15.30 -1.46 4.29
C LYS A 90 16.19 -0.45 3.56
N GLY A 91 15.88 0.84 3.71
CA GLY A 91 16.53 1.91 2.95
C GLY A 91 15.92 2.10 1.56
N SER A 92 16.66 2.77 0.66
CA SER A 92 16.21 3.06 -0.71
C SER A 92 15.93 1.77 -1.48
N ASP A 93 14.80 1.74 -2.19
CA ASP A 93 14.45 0.66 -3.10
C ASP A 93 14.04 1.27 -4.44
N ALA A 94 14.71 0.88 -5.53
CA ALA A 94 14.46 1.46 -6.85
C ALA A 94 13.00 1.35 -7.32
N ARG A 95 12.25 0.34 -6.84
CA ARG A 95 10.82 0.19 -7.15
C ARG A 95 9.99 1.23 -6.42
N ALA A 96 10.25 1.45 -5.13
CA ALA A 96 9.60 2.50 -4.34
C ALA A 96 9.95 3.89 -4.89
N ASP A 97 11.21 4.13 -5.23
CA ASP A 97 11.68 5.39 -5.82
C ASP A 97 10.98 5.67 -7.16
N ASN A 98 10.77 4.63 -7.99
CA ASN A 98 10.02 4.76 -9.24
C ASN A 98 8.57 5.16 -9.01
N ARG A 99 7.89 4.64 -7.97
CA ARG A 99 6.53 5.06 -7.60
C ARG A 99 6.49 6.53 -7.22
N VAL A 100 7.45 6.99 -6.40
CA VAL A 100 7.58 8.39 -6.02
C VAL A 100 7.81 9.27 -7.25
N GLY A 101 8.61 8.82 -8.21
CA GLY A 101 8.83 9.53 -9.47
C GLY A 101 7.55 9.76 -10.28
N PHE A 102 6.72 8.72 -10.46
CA PHE A 102 5.41 8.88 -11.12
C PHE A 102 4.46 9.78 -10.33
N TYR A 103 4.43 9.63 -9.00
CA TYR A 103 3.59 10.47 -8.15
C TYR A 103 3.94 11.96 -8.28
N LYS A 104 5.23 12.32 -8.17
CA LYS A 104 5.71 13.69 -8.37
C LYS A 104 5.33 14.23 -9.74
N ARG A 105 5.59 13.45 -10.80
CA ARG A 105 5.23 13.84 -12.18
C ARG A 105 3.74 14.15 -12.32
N TYR A 106 2.86 13.35 -11.74
CA TYR A 106 1.42 13.58 -11.84
C TYR A 106 0.95 14.74 -10.96
N CYS A 107 1.54 14.93 -9.78
CA CYS A 107 1.30 16.12 -8.97
C CYS A 107 1.72 17.41 -9.71
N ASP A 108 2.86 17.39 -10.40
CA ASP A 108 3.34 18.53 -11.21
C ASP A 108 2.36 18.86 -12.33
N ILE A 109 1.88 17.84 -13.07
CA ILE A 109 0.89 18.02 -14.15
C ILE A 109 -0.43 18.59 -13.62
N MET A 110 -0.83 18.22 -12.40
CA MET A 110 -2.06 18.69 -11.75
C MET A 110 -1.87 19.98 -10.94
N GLU A 111 -0.65 20.52 -10.88
CA GLU A 111 -0.30 21.71 -10.10
C GLU A 111 -0.66 21.61 -8.61
N ILE A 112 -0.45 20.44 -8.01
CA ILE A 112 -0.68 20.19 -6.58
C ILE A 112 0.61 19.84 -5.84
N GLY A 113 0.64 20.16 -4.54
CA GLY A 113 1.76 19.76 -3.68
C GLY A 113 1.85 18.25 -3.49
N TYR A 114 3.07 17.73 -3.32
CA TYR A 114 3.32 16.30 -3.11
C TYR A 114 2.87 15.81 -1.72
N GLY A 115 2.85 16.73 -0.74
CA GLY A 115 2.78 16.37 0.68
C GLY A 115 4.14 15.87 1.21
N ASN A 116 4.11 15.36 2.44
CA ASN A 116 5.28 14.81 3.14
C ASN A 116 5.26 13.27 3.12
N ASN A 117 6.31 12.64 3.66
CA ASN A 117 6.40 11.19 3.85
C ASN A 117 6.20 10.41 2.53
N LEU A 118 6.97 10.78 1.50
CA LEU A 118 6.81 10.24 0.14
C LEU A 118 7.41 8.84 -0.01
N ASP A 119 8.49 8.55 0.69
CA ASP A 119 9.17 7.25 0.66
C ASP A 119 8.75 6.35 1.82
N CYS A 120 9.09 5.07 1.71
CA CYS A 120 8.85 4.08 2.76
C CYS A 120 10.15 3.44 3.27
N ASN A 121 11.29 4.12 3.10
CA ASN A 121 12.62 3.57 3.32
C ASN A 121 12.78 3.01 4.75
N ASN A 122 12.15 3.69 5.71
CA ASN A 122 12.23 3.36 7.14
C ASN A 122 10.88 2.93 7.74
N LEU A 123 9.84 2.74 6.91
CA LEU A 123 8.53 2.30 7.38
C LEU A 123 8.52 0.78 7.48
N MET A 124 8.32 0.23 8.67
CA MET A 124 8.23 -1.22 8.82
C MET A 124 7.00 -1.76 8.04
N PRO A 125 7.18 -2.79 7.21
CA PRO A 125 6.11 -3.48 6.52
C PRO A 125 5.01 -3.98 7.47
N PHE A 126 3.78 -4.02 6.98
CA PHE A 126 2.73 -4.77 7.68
C PHE A 126 2.99 -6.27 7.59
N GLY A 127 2.83 -6.97 8.71
CA GLY A 127 3.10 -8.42 8.81
C GLY A 127 4.50 -8.77 9.31
N GLU A 128 5.44 -7.82 9.34
CA GLU A 128 6.66 -7.98 10.13
C GLU A 128 6.37 -7.71 11.61
N LYS A 129 6.87 -8.61 12.48
CA LYS A 129 6.79 -8.40 13.92
C LYS A 129 7.66 -7.21 14.28
N VAL A 130 7.09 -6.22 14.97
CA VAL A 130 7.87 -5.20 15.69
C VAL A 130 8.82 -5.96 16.62
N ARG A 131 10.12 -5.99 16.31
CA ARG A 131 11.12 -6.47 17.26
C ARG A 131 11.12 -5.48 18.41
N MET A 132 10.48 -5.85 19.52
CA MET A 132 10.68 -5.18 20.80
C MET A 132 12.09 -5.49 21.33
N GLU A 133 13.12 -4.97 20.69
CA GLU A 133 14.50 -5.00 21.20
C GLU A 133 14.78 -3.80 22.15
N LEU A 134 13.75 -3.16 22.71
CA LEU A 134 13.90 -2.04 23.65
C LEU A 134 13.29 -2.27 25.05
N GLN A 135 13.03 -3.52 25.46
CA GLN A 135 12.58 -3.82 26.83
C GLN A 135 13.58 -4.59 27.70
N LEU A 136 14.84 -4.73 27.25
CA LEU A 136 15.92 -5.38 28.02
C LEU A 136 17.00 -4.43 28.55
N SER A 137 16.91 -3.11 28.30
CA SER A 137 17.87 -2.13 28.86
C SER A 137 17.40 -1.46 30.17
N CYS A 138 16.26 -1.87 30.74
CA CYS A 138 15.80 -1.37 32.05
C CYS A 138 15.92 -2.40 33.18
N TYR A 139 16.60 -3.53 32.95
CA TYR A 139 16.81 -4.57 33.98
C TYR A 139 18.26 -5.10 34.03
N LEU A 140 19.24 -4.26 33.71
CA LEU A 140 20.64 -4.43 34.10
C LEU A 140 21.21 -3.08 34.52
#